data_AF-A0A410WWZ2-F1
#
_entry.id   AF-A0A410WWZ2-F1
#
_cell.length_a   1.000
_cell.length_b   1.000
_cell.length_c   1.000
_cell.angle_alpha   90.00
_cell.angle_beta   90.00
_cell.angle_gamma   90.00
#
_symmetry.space_group_name_H-M   'P 1'
#
loop_
_entity.id
_entity.type
_entity.pdbx_description
1 polymer ?
#
loop_
_entity_poly.entity_id
_entity_poly.type
_entity_poly.pdbx_seq_one_letter_code
_entity_poly.pdbx_strand_id
1 'polypeptide(L)' 'MDWFKTVKVYYDKGFYTNDNVKVFVVKNKITSEQYELITNEEFSVE' A
#
# COMPACT_ATOMS: atom_id res chain seq x y z
N MET A 1 6.34 14.42 -0.56
CA MET A 1 6.83 13.03 -0.45
C MET A 1 5.77 12.13 -1.05
N ASP A 2 6.09 11.43 -2.13
CA ASP A 2 5.18 10.46 -2.75
C ASP A 2 5.17 9.16 -1.95
N TRP A 3 4.27 9.08 -0.96
CA TRP A 3 4.08 7.88 -0.14
C TRP A 3 3.80 6.64 -1.01
N PHE A 4 3.00 6.78 -2.06
CA PHE A 4 2.77 5.72 -3.04
C PHE A 4 4.08 5.14 -3.61
N LYS A 5 4.98 6.01 -4.08
CA LYS A 5 6.25 5.61 -4.70
C LYS A 5 7.16 4.92 -3.68
N THR A 6 7.21 5.44 -2.46
CA THR A 6 7.94 4.82 -1.35
C THR A 6 7.34 3.45 -1.03
N VAL A 7 6.05 3.36 -0.72
CA VAL A 7 5.40 2.11 -0.35
C VAL A 7 5.55 1.08 -1.47
N LYS A 8 5.38 1.46 -2.74
CA LYS A 8 5.62 0.58 -3.89
C LYS A 8 7.04 0.04 -3.91
N VAL A 9 8.06 0.89 -3.80
CA VAL A 9 9.47 0.47 -3.85
C VAL A 9 9.81 -0.48 -2.70
N TYR A 10 9.31 -0.21 -1.50
CA TYR A 10 9.56 -1.06 -0.34
C TYR A 10 8.77 -2.38 -0.40
N TYR A 11 7.54 -2.35 -0.92
CA TYR A 11 6.73 -3.55 -1.18
C TYR A 11 7.38 -4.45 -2.24
N ASP A 12 7.83 -3.86 -3.36
CA ASP A 12 8.52 -4.57 -4.45
C ASP A 12 9.84 -5.21 -3.98
N LYS A 13 10.53 -4.56 -3.04
CA LYS A 13 11.71 -5.11 -2.36
C LYS A 13 11.39 -6.15 -1.28
N GLY A 14 10.13 -6.43 -1.00
CA GLY A 14 9.69 -7.40 0.02
C GLY A 14 9.76 -6.90 1.47
N PHE A 15 9.91 -5.60 1.71
CA PHE A 15 9.90 -5.03 3.07
C PHE A 15 8.48 -4.84 3.62
N TYR A 16 7.48 -4.69 2.75
CA TYR A 16 6.08 -4.52 3.15
C TYR A 16 5.24 -5.69 2.66
N THR A 17 4.33 -6.14 3.52
CA THR A 17 3.26 -7.07 3.20
C THR A 17 1.98 -6.28 2.93
N ASN A 18 0.95 -6.97 2.42
CA ASN A 18 -0.36 -6.34 2.17
C ASN A 18 -0.92 -5.65 3.42
N ASP A 19 -0.82 -6.25 4.60
CA ASP A 19 -1.19 -5.61 5.87
C ASP A 19 -0.46 -4.28 6.12
N ASN A 20 0.85 -4.24 5.86
CA ASN A 20 1.61 -2.99 5.97
C ASN A 20 1.09 -1.94 5.00
N VAL A 21 0.78 -2.31 3.75
CA VAL A 21 0.19 -1.40 2.75
C VAL A 21 -1.20 -0.93 3.19
N LYS A 22 -2.03 -1.79 3.80
CA LYS A 22 -3.35 -1.41 4.37
C LYS A 22 -3.21 -0.35 5.46
N VAL A 23 -2.21 -0.45 6.33
CA VAL A 23 -1.96 0.58 7.37
C VAL A 23 -1.67 1.94 6.74
N PHE A 24 -0.98 2.00 5.60
CA PHE A 24 -0.76 3.26 4.88
C PHE A 24 -2.06 3.84 4.30
N VAL A 25 -3.01 3.00 3.88
CA VAL A 25 -4.36 3.44 3.47
C VAL A 25 -5.12 4.03 4.66
N VAL A 26 -5.19 3.30 5.77
CA VAL A 26 -5.89 3.75 7.00
C VAL A 26 -5.30 5.05 7.54
N LYS A 27 -3.99 5.24 7.42
CA LYS A 27 -3.29 6.47 7.82
C LYS A 27 -3.41 7.62 6.81
N ASN A 28 -4.25 7.50 5.78
CA ASN A 28 -4.40 8.47 4.70
C ASN A 28 -3.06 8.84 4.04
N LYS A 29 -2.11 7.89 3.97
CA LYS A 29 -0.84 8.09 3.27
C LYS A 29 -0.94 7.73 1.79
N ILE A 30 -1.77 6.73 1.49
CA ILE A 30 -2.12 6.31 0.13
C ILE A 30 -3.64 6.08 0.05
N THR A 31 -4.19 6.01 -1.15
CA THR A 31 -5.61 5.64 -1.38
C THR A 31 -5.77 4.12 -1.52
N SER A 32 -7.02 3.63 -1.45
CA SER A 32 -7.35 2.23 -1.75
C SER A 32 -6.96 1.84 -3.18
N GLU A 33 -7.17 2.73 -4.15
CA GLU A 33 -6.72 2.52 -5.55
C GLU A 33 -5.20 2.35 -5.63
N GLN A 34 -4.45 3.14 -4.85
CA GLN A 34 -3.00 3.03 -4.77
C GLN A 34 -2.54 1.74 -4.08
N TYR A 35 -3.30 1.25 -3.10
CA TYR A 35 -3.07 -0.06 -2.49
C TYR A 35 -3.23 -1.18 -3.51
N GLU A 36 -4.31 -1.16 -4.30
CA GLU A 36 -4.56 -2.11 -5.38
C GLU A 36 -3.43 -2.10 -6.42
N LEU A 37 -2.95 -0.92 -6.80
CA LEU A 37 -1.82 -0.79 -7.73
C LEU A 37 -0.48 -1.33 -7.19
N ILE A 38 -0.30 -1.35 -5.87
CA ILE A 38 0.92 -1.85 -5.23
C ILE A 38 0.84 -3.37 -5.02
N THR A 39 -0.26 -3.82 -4.46
CA THR A 39 -0.44 -5.19 -3.97
C THR A 39 -1.04 -6.13 -5.01
N ASN A 40 -1.67 -5.58 -6.07
CA ASN A 40 -2.57 -6.29 -6.98
C ASN A 40 -3.72 -7.03 -6.26
N GLU A 41 -4.06 -6.61 -5.04
CA GLU A 41 -5.21 -7.12 -4.30
C GLU A 41 -6.22 -5.98 -4.06
N GLU A 42 -7.51 -6.33 -4.11
CA GLU A 42 -8.59 -5.42 -3.75
C GLU A 42 -8.48 -5.00 -2.28
N PHE A 43 -8.63 -3.70 -2.00
CA PHE A 43 -8.59 -3.22 -0.63
C PHE A 43 -9.88 -3.62 0.10
N SER A 44 -9.86 -4.78 0.76
CA SER A 44 -10.95 -5.21 1.65
C SER A 44 -10.63 -4.90 3.11
N VAL A 45 -11.56 -4.21 3.77
CA VAL A 45 -11.60 -3.95 5.22
C VAL A 45 -12.66 -4.91 5.80
N GLU A 46 -12.31 -6.19 5.90
CA GLU A 46 -13.10 -7.16 6.69
C GLU A 46 -12.79 -7.04 8.18
#